data_AF-A0A7C4M398-F1
#
_entry.id   AF-A0A7C4M398-F1
#
_cell.length_a   1.000
_cell.length_b   1.000
_cell.length_c   1.000
_cell.angle_alpha   90.00
_cell.angle_beta   90.00
_cell.angle_gamma   90.00
#
_symmetry.space_group_name_H-M   'P 1'
#
loop_
_entity.id
_entity.type
_entity.pdbx_description
1 polymer ?
#
loop_
_entity_poly.entity_id
_entity_poly.type
_entity_poly.pdbx_seq_one_letter_code
_entity_poly.pdbx_strand_id
1 'polypeptide(L)'
;MINTMHSREEELSSITVKSALKAVRPIFPSTYDALLVSINAKKRAHYILSEAYRRYKLPSILVEMLRHKWGEEPVDYSCDSVFSALNHASSASLLSLLIAERCILAHKRKLLKHLTVAVVGLKGSGKTTYSIASAAGALMLSNLFSLSEQDIINALSELIFFEPESFISLVRYQLLEKSKWVPVIILDDVGAQISKYWIHIGEKYWSHLFSVLDHLKDWCGVLILTATSFSAIPSRLRDIVDVVIEASETDVDGYIIDEFIFYRRDKYLPDARKKPMYIDVAPPTLKMPDEIWKKMRDARKKMGQKRLDKVISELRKTHRKPSRTES
;
A
#
# COMPACT_ATOMS: atom_id res chain seq x y z
N MET A 1 -18.80 3.40 35.32
CA MET A 1 -18.75 2.87 33.94
C MET A 1 -19.80 3.48 33.01
N ILE A 2 -20.98 3.89 33.48
CA ILE A 2 -22.04 4.50 32.65
C ILE A 2 -21.69 5.93 32.16
N ASN A 3 -21.09 6.78 32.99
CA ASN A 3 -20.69 8.15 32.59
C ASN A 3 -19.64 8.21 31.47
N THR A 4 -18.80 7.19 31.33
CA THR A 4 -17.79 7.10 30.27
C THR A 4 -18.37 6.72 28.91
N MET A 5 -19.50 6.00 28.86
CA MET A 5 -20.16 5.66 27.59
C MET A 5 -20.96 6.84 27.03
N HIS A 6 -21.68 7.58 27.88
CA HIS A 6 -22.40 8.78 27.44
C HIS A 6 -21.48 9.87 26.88
N SER A 7 -20.32 10.11 27.51
CA SER A 7 -19.32 11.08 27.00
C SER A 7 -18.74 10.69 25.63
N ARG A 8 -18.75 9.39 25.29
CA ARG A 8 -18.17 8.85 24.05
C ARG A 8 -19.12 8.99 22.86
N GLU A 9 -20.41 8.79 23.08
CA GLU A 9 -21.46 9.01 22.06
C GLU A 9 -21.65 10.50 21.76
N GLU A 10 -21.60 11.38 22.77
CA GLU A 10 -21.65 12.83 22.59
C GLU A 10 -20.51 13.36 21.71
N GLU A 11 -19.32 12.73 21.73
CA GLU A 11 -18.16 13.18 20.94
C GLU A 11 -18.14 12.64 19.50
N LEU A 12 -18.62 11.41 19.25
CA LEU A 12 -19.00 10.97 17.90
C LEU A 12 -20.07 11.90 17.32
N SER A 13 -20.93 12.41 18.20
CA SER A 13 -21.94 13.39 17.83
C SER A 13 -21.38 14.80 17.56
N SER A 14 -20.11 15.06 17.89
CA SER A 14 -19.48 16.37 17.71
C SER A 14 -19.49 16.80 16.25
N ILE A 15 -19.76 18.09 16.03
CA ILE A 15 -19.87 18.69 14.69
C ILE A 15 -18.59 18.45 13.88
N THR A 16 -17.43 18.46 14.53
CA THR A 16 -16.12 18.26 13.88
C THR A 16 -15.93 16.83 13.40
N VAL A 17 -16.26 15.82 14.21
CA VAL A 17 -16.15 14.40 13.80
C VAL A 17 -17.18 14.07 12.71
N LYS A 18 -18.44 14.51 12.87
CA LYS A 18 -19.48 14.35 11.84
C LYS A 18 -19.10 15.01 10.51
N SER A 19 -18.53 16.21 10.55
CA SER A 19 -18.06 16.90 9.34
C SER A 19 -16.89 16.16 8.68
N ALA A 20 -15.95 15.62 9.46
CA ALA A 20 -14.86 14.81 8.94
C ALA A 20 -15.36 13.50 8.31
N LEU A 21 -16.30 12.82 8.96
CA LEU A 21 -16.96 11.62 8.45
C LEU A 21 -17.68 11.87 7.11
N LYS A 22 -18.35 13.02 6.94
CA LYS A 22 -18.95 13.40 5.66
C LYS A 22 -17.90 13.67 4.57
N ALA A 23 -16.75 14.26 4.93
CA ALA A 23 -15.69 14.60 3.99
C ALA A 23 -14.93 13.38 3.44
N VAL A 24 -14.94 12.22 4.14
CA VAL A 24 -14.29 11.00 3.62
C VAL A 24 -15.08 10.29 2.51
N ARG A 25 -16.33 10.69 2.24
CA ARG A 25 -17.17 10.14 1.15
C ARG A 25 -16.52 10.23 -0.23
N PRO A 26 -16.67 9.22 -1.11
CA PRO A 26 -16.21 9.26 -2.51
C PRO A 26 -16.54 10.58 -3.22
N ILE A 27 -15.64 11.06 -4.08
CA ILE A 27 -15.80 12.28 -4.88
C ILE A 27 -15.33 12.09 -6.30
N PHE A 28 -16.04 12.70 -7.25
CA PHE A 28 -15.77 12.66 -8.69
C PHE A 28 -15.60 14.10 -9.21
N PRO A 29 -14.42 14.71 -9.02
CA PRO A 29 -14.18 16.10 -9.40
C PRO A 29 -14.05 16.21 -10.92
N SER A 30 -14.53 17.32 -11.47
CA SER A 30 -14.48 17.60 -12.91
C SER A 30 -13.15 18.21 -13.38
N THR A 31 -12.32 18.71 -12.46
CA THR A 31 -11.04 19.36 -12.79
C THR A 31 -9.92 18.96 -11.82
N TYR A 32 -8.68 19.12 -12.27
CA TYR A 32 -7.49 18.84 -11.46
C TYR A 32 -7.36 19.72 -10.21
N ASP A 33 -7.71 21.00 -10.31
CA ASP A 33 -7.67 21.90 -9.15
C ASP A 33 -8.75 21.55 -8.12
N ALA A 34 -9.96 21.22 -8.58
CA ALA A 34 -11.02 20.72 -7.71
C ALA A 34 -10.62 19.39 -7.04
N LEU A 35 -9.96 18.50 -7.78
CA LEU A 35 -9.42 17.26 -7.23
C LEU A 35 -8.37 17.53 -6.14
N LEU A 36 -7.44 18.47 -6.37
CA LEU A 36 -6.41 18.80 -5.38
C LEU A 36 -7.00 19.42 -4.10
N VAL A 37 -7.99 20.31 -4.24
CA VAL A 37 -8.73 20.85 -3.09
C VAL A 37 -9.41 19.74 -2.30
N SER A 38 -10.06 18.80 -3.00
CA SER A 38 -10.73 17.67 -2.36
C SER A 38 -9.76 16.71 -1.67
N ILE A 39 -8.62 16.42 -2.29
CA ILE A 39 -7.53 15.64 -1.68
C ILE A 39 -7.10 16.28 -0.35
N ASN A 40 -6.90 17.60 -0.32
CA ASN A 40 -6.49 18.30 0.89
C ASN A 40 -7.57 18.25 1.99
N ALA A 41 -8.84 18.46 1.62
CA ALA A 41 -9.97 18.34 2.54
C ALA A 41 -10.06 16.93 3.15
N LYS A 42 -9.89 15.88 2.33
CA LYS A 42 -9.89 14.48 2.77
C LYS A 42 -8.72 14.17 3.69
N LYS A 43 -7.50 14.57 3.34
CA LYS A 43 -6.32 14.41 4.23
C LYS A 43 -6.59 15.05 5.60
N ARG A 44 -7.22 16.22 5.63
CA ARG A 44 -7.62 16.88 6.88
C ARG A 44 -8.68 16.08 7.65
N ALA A 45 -9.67 15.52 6.97
CA ALA A 45 -10.67 14.67 7.58
C ALA A 45 -10.06 13.41 8.20
N HIS A 46 -9.22 12.67 7.46
CA HIS A 46 -8.49 11.51 7.98
C HIS A 46 -7.61 11.85 9.18
N TYR A 47 -7.00 13.04 9.20
CA TYR A 47 -6.24 13.51 10.37
C TYR A 47 -7.13 13.70 11.59
N ILE A 48 -8.26 14.41 11.43
CA ILE A 48 -9.23 14.64 12.52
C ILE A 48 -9.75 13.30 13.08
N LEU A 49 -10.09 12.36 12.19
CA LEU A 49 -10.57 11.04 12.57
C LEU A 49 -9.49 10.23 13.30
N SER A 50 -8.22 10.32 12.90
CA SER A 50 -7.11 9.67 13.61
C SER A 50 -6.89 10.26 15.02
N GLU A 51 -7.04 11.57 15.18
CA GLU A 51 -6.92 12.22 16.50
C GLU A 51 -8.08 11.81 17.41
N ALA A 52 -9.31 11.72 16.87
CA ALA A 52 -10.48 11.24 17.60
C ALA A 52 -10.32 9.75 17.99
N TYR A 53 -9.94 8.89 17.04
CA TYR A 53 -9.69 7.47 17.27
C TYR A 53 -8.67 7.26 18.40
N ARG A 54 -7.55 8.00 18.36
CA ARG A 54 -6.49 7.93 19.37
C ARG A 54 -6.93 8.47 20.73
N ARG A 55 -7.55 9.65 20.76
CA ARG A 55 -7.87 10.36 22.01
C ARG A 55 -8.98 9.67 22.78
N TYR A 56 -9.98 9.16 22.06
CA TYR A 56 -11.20 8.65 22.65
C TYR A 56 -11.27 7.12 22.67
N LYS A 57 -10.35 6.44 21.96
CA LYS A 57 -10.33 4.98 21.82
C LYS A 57 -11.72 4.47 21.41
N LEU A 58 -12.22 5.00 20.29
CA LEU A 58 -13.55 4.72 19.75
C LEU A 58 -13.42 3.87 18.48
N PRO A 59 -13.44 2.54 18.60
CA PRO A 59 -13.44 1.65 17.44
C PRO A 59 -14.61 1.90 16.48
N SER A 60 -15.75 2.37 16.97
CA SER A 60 -16.93 2.70 16.15
C SER A 60 -16.66 3.78 15.10
N ILE A 61 -15.62 4.60 15.24
CA ILE A 61 -15.16 5.51 14.17
C ILE A 61 -14.78 4.72 12.91
N LEU A 62 -14.19 3.52 13.05
CA LEU A 62 -13.81 2.67 11.93
C LEU A 62 -15.03 2.19 11.15
N VAL A 63 -16.09 1.79 11.87
CA VAL A 63 -17.37 1.37 11.28
C VAL A 63 -18.01 2.55 10.55
N GLU A 64 -18.09 3.72 11.17
CA GLU A 64 -18.67 4.91 10.54
C GLU A 64 -17.85 5.40 9.33
N MET A 65 -16.52 5.31 9.40
CA MET A 65 -15.66 5.56 8.26
C MET A 65 -15.93 4.58 7.13
N LEU A 66 -16.05 3.29 7.45
CA LEU A 66 -16.36 2.25 6.46
C LEU A 66 -17.70 2.57 5.79
N ARG A 67 -18.73 2.88 6.57
CA ARG A 67 -20.08 3.22 6.08
C ARG A 67 -20.09 4.42 5.14
N HIS A 68 -19.41 5.49 5.51
CA HIS A 68 -19.35 6.68 4.65
C HIS A 68 -18.49 6.50 3.41
N LYS A 69 -17.47 5.66 3.48
CA LYS A 69 -16.57 5.44 2.36
C LYS A 69 -17.07 4.41 1.37
N TRP A 70 -17.78 3.40 1.85
CA TRP A 70 -18.08 2.17 1.11
C TRP A 70 -19.59 1.85 1.07
N GLY A 71 -20.39 2.31 2.04
CA GLY A 71 -21.85 2.08 2.10
C GLY A 71 -22.31 1.48 3.44
N GLU A 72 -23.61 1.60 3.76
CA GLU A 72 -24.15 1.25 5.09
C GLU A 72 -24.09 -0.24 5.43
N GLU A 73 -24.21 -1.10 4.43
CA GLU A 73 -23.94 -2.52 4.59
C GLU A 73 -22.49 -2.79 4.17
N PRO A 74 -21.72 -3.61 4.93
CA PRO A 74 -20.57 -4.29 4.38
C PRO A 74 -21.13 -5.27 3.35
N VAL A 75 -21.50 -4.71 2.20
CA VAL A 75 -22.13 -5.42 1.11
C VAL A 75 -21.26 -6.64 0.89
N ASP A 76 -21.91 -7.79 0.68
CA ASP A 76 -21.29 -8.87 -0.05
C ASP A 76 -20.82 -8.22 -1.37
N TYR A 77 -19.60 -7.69 -1.41
CA TYR A 77 -19.04 -7.04 -2.59
C TYR A 77 -18.70 -8.16 -3.57
N SER A 78 -19.70 -8.96 -3.96
CA SER A 78 -19.95 -9.26 -5.35
C SER A 78 -20.16 -7.92 -6.05
N CYS A 79 -19.10 -7.10 -6.17
CA CYS A 79 -19.12 -6.04 -7.12
C CYS A 79 -19.41 -6.71 -8.46
N ASP A 80 -20.54 -6.34 -9.07
CA ASP A 80 -20.99 -6.87 -10.37
C ASP A 80 -19.89 -6.73 -11.44
N SER A 81 -18.89 -5.87 -11.20
CA SER A 81 -17.59 -5.89 -11.86
C SER A 81 -16.45 -5.38 -10.94
N VAL A 82 -15.23 -5.89 -11.15
CA VAL A 82 -13.99 -5.41 -10.52
C VAL A 82 -13.83 -3.89 -10.69
N PHE A 83 -14.24 -3.35 -11.84
CA PHE A 83 -14.26 -1.90 -12.09
C PHE A 83 -15.08 -1.09 -11.10
N SER A 84 -16.27 -1.57 -10.72
CA SER A 84 -17.12 -0.86 -9.76
C SER A 84 -16.43 -0.78 -8.39
N ALA A 85 -15.79 -1.88 -7.97
CA ALA A 85 -14.97 -1.94 -6.75
C ALA A 85 -13.81 -0.95 -6.81
N LEU A 86 -13.07 -0.93 -7.93
CA LEU A 86 -11.93 -0.04 -8.15
C LEU A 86 -12.34 1.44 -8.23
N ASN A 87 -13.46 1.73 -8.89
CA ASN A 87 -13.99 3.08 -9.01
C ASN A 87 -14.47 3.60 -7.65
N HIS A 88 -15.07 2.76 -6.82
CA HIS A 88 -15.43 3.11 -5.44
C HIS A 88 -14.19 3.29 -4.56
N ALA A 89 -13.21 2.39 -4.67
CA ALA A 89 -11.93 2.48 -3.97
C ALA A 89 -11.12 3.73 -4.39
N SER A 90 -11.34 4.23 -5.62
CA SER A 90 -10.54 5.28 -6.24
C SER A 90 -10.56 6.60 -5.46
N SER A 91 -11.72 7.00 -4.97
CA SER A 91 -11.91 8.26 -4.25
C SER A 91 -12.11 8.08 -2.74
N ALA A 92 -12.12 6.82 -2.28
CA ALA A 92 -12.26 6.44 -0.89
C ALA A 92 -10.90 6.25 -0.20
N SER A 93 -9.94 5.54 -0.80
CA SER A 93 -8.66 5.24 -0.12
C SER A 93 -7.77 6.47 0.01
N LEU A 94 -7.23 6.69 1.22
CA LEU A 94 -6.28 7.78 1.48
C LEU A 94 -4.99 7.60 0.66
N LEU A 95 -4.51 6.36 0.50
CA LEU A 95 -3.32 6.08 -0.30
C LEU A 95 -3.55 6.42 -1.78
N SER A 96 -4.75 6.18 -2.33
CA SER A 96 -5.11 6.63 -3.69
C SER A 96 -4.94 8.14 -3.85
N LEU A 97 -5.42 8.91 -2.87
CA LEU A 97 -5.36 10.37 -2.89
C LEU A 97 -3.92 10.88 -2.80
N LEU A 98 -3.07 10.22 -2.00
CA LEU A 98 -1.65 10.56 -1.91
C LEU A 98 -0.91 10.30 -3.23
N ILE A 99 -1.21 9.19 -3.91
CA ILE A 99 -0.64 8.89 -5.23
C ILE A 99 -1.15 9.90 -6.27
N ALA A 100 -2.46 10.14 -6.33
CA ALA A 100 -3.07 11.10 -7.24
C ALA A 100 -2.50 12.51 -7.04
N GLU A 101 -2.28 12.95 -5.80
CA GLU A 101 -1.62 14.22 -5.48
C GLU A 101 -0.25 14.33 -6.18
N ARG A 102 0.57 13.27 -6.15
CA ARG A 102 1.88 13.25 -6.82
C ARG A 102 1.75 13.34 -8.34
N CYS A 103 0.79 12.63 -8.94
CA CYS A 103 0.50 12.73 -10.37
C CYS A 103 0.14 14.17 -10.79
N ILE A 104 -0.75 14.82 -10.03
CA ILE A 104 -1.20 16.19 -10.34
C ILE A 104 -0.04 17.17 -10.24
N LEU A 105 0.77 17.08 -9.18
CA LEU A 105 1.94 17.94 -8.99
C LEU A 105 2.95 17.76 -10.14
N ALA A 106 3.23 16.52 -10.54
CA ALA A 106 4.15 16.23 -11.64
C ALA A 106 3.62 16.74 -12.99
N HIS A 107 2.37 16.43 -13.35
CA HIS A 107 1.84 16.72 -14.68
C HIS A 107 1.40 18.17 -14.86
N LYS A 108 0.73 18.76 -13.86
CA LYS A 108 0.17 20.11 -13.97
C LYS A 108 1.11 21.20 -13.47
N ARG A 109 1.91 20.89 -12.44
CA ARG A 109 2.80 21.90 -11.83
C ARG A 109 4.27 21.68 -12.17
N LYS A 110 4.62 20.61 -12.89
CA LYS A 110 6.01 20.21 -13.17
C LYS A 110 6.85 20.08 -11.89
N LEU A 111 6.18 19.75 -10.77
CA LEU A 111 6.80 19.56 -9.48
C LEU A 111 6.92 18.06 -9.20
N LEU A 112 8.11 17.52 -9.41
CA LEU A 112 8.41 16.13 -9.09
C LEU A 112 8.59 16.01 -7.58
N LYS A 113 7.63 15.34 -6.93
CA LYS A 113 7.71 14.97 -5.52
C LYS A 113 7.61 13.47 -5.41
N HIS A 114 8.49 12.92 -4.58
CA HIS A 114 8.50 11.51 -4.25
C HIS A 114 7.83 11.25 -2.90
N LEU A 115 7.31 10.03 -2.73
CA LEU A 115 6.88 9.49 -1.45
C LEU A 115 7.16 7.99 -1.41
N THR A 116 7.96 7.51 -0.46
CA THR A 116 8.06 6.08 -0.20
C THR A 116 7.16 5.68 0.96
N VAL A 117 6.33 4.67 0.74
CA VAL A 117 5.35 4.12 1.68
C VAL A 117 5.67 2.66 1.96
N ALA A 118 5.82 2.30 3.23
CA ALA A 118 5.90 0.89 3.66
C ALA A 118 4.55 0.44 4.21
N VAL A 119 3.93 -0.56 3.61
CA VAL A 119 2.68 -1.18 4.08
C VAL A 119 3.02 -2.50 4.76
N VAL A 120 2.82 -2.56 6.08
CA VAL A 120 3.29 -3.66 6.93
C VAL A 120 2.16 -4.25 7.74
N GLY A 121 2.24 -5.54 8.10
CA GLY A 121 1.14 -6.24 8.77
C GLY A 121 1.13 -7.74 8.47
N LEU A 122 0.39 -8.50 9.27
CA LEU A 122 0.36 -9.97 9.19
C LEU A 122 -0.20 -10.47 7.85
N LYS A 123 0.05 -11.74 7.53
CA LYS A 123 -0.52 -12.36 6.33
C LYS A 123 -2.05 -12.33 6.44
N GLY A 124 -2.72 -11.89 5.37
CA GLY A 124 -4.18 -11.75 5.36
C GLY A 124 -4.69 -10.32 5.60
N SER A 125 -3.88 -9.40 6.13
CA SER A 125 -4.32 -8.04 6.50
C SER A 125 -4.56 -7.05 5.34
N GLY A 126 -4.94 -7.52 4.15
CA GLY A 126 -5.29 -6.65 3.02
C GLY A 126 -4.15 -5.85 2.34
N LYS A 127 -2.90 -5.82 2.86
CA LYS A 127 -1.79 -4.95 2.37
C LYS A 127 -1.62 -4.85 0.86
N THR A 128 -1.47 -6.00 0.20
CA THR A 128 -1.23 -6.10 -1.24
C THR A 128 -2.45 -5.58 -1.99
N THR A 129 -3.64 -6.02 -1.59
CA THR A 129 -4.91 -5.61 -2.19
C THR A 129 -5.16 -4.12 -2.04
N TYR A 130 -4.99 -3.57 -0.83
CA TYR A 130 -5.12 -2.14 -0.55
C TYR A 130 -4.15 -1.31 -1.38
N SER A 131 -2.90 -1.74 -1.50
CA SER A 131 -1.88 -1.04 -2.31
C SER A 131 -2.25 -1.01 -3.79
N ILE A 132 -2.68 -2.16 -4.34
CA ILE A 132 -3.06 -2.29 -5.76
C ILE A 132 -4.34 -1.51 -6.05
N ALA A 133 -5.38 -1.66 -5.23
CA ALA A 133 -6.63 -0.93 -5.35
C ALA A 133 -6.39 0.59 -5.26
N SER A 134 -5.48 1.00 -4.38
CA SER A 134 -5.12 2.42 -4.24
C SER A 134 -4.40 2.97 -5.46
N ALA A 135 -3.47 2.19 -6.04
CA ALA A 135 -2.78 2.55 -7.26
C ALA A 135 -3.75 2.64 -8.45
N ALA A 136 -4.63 1.66 -8.61
CA ALA A 136 -5.68 1.67 -9.63
C ALA A 136 -6.55 2.92 -9.50
N GLY A 137 -7.00 3.17 -8.28
CA GLY A 137 -7.80 4.31 -7.92
C GLY A 137 -7.15 5.65 -8.26
N ALA A 138 -5.87 5.78 -7.94
CA ALA A 138 -5.10 6.96 -8.26
C ALA A 138 -4.96 7.19 -9.77
N LEU A 139 -4.75 6.13 -10.56
CA LEU A 139 -4.66 6.23 -12.02
C LEU A 139 -5.99 6.70 -12.64
N MET A 140 -7.12 6.21 -12.11
CA MET A 140 -8.46 6.66 -12.50
C MET A 140 -8.65 8.14 -12.20
N LEU A 141 -8.30 8.58 -10.99
CA LEU A 141 -8.41 9.97 -10.57
C LEU A 141 -7.45 10.89 -11.32
N SER A 142 -6.20 10.48 -11.55
CA SER A 142 -5.18 11.34 -12.16
C SER A 142 -5.31 11.47 -13.66
N ASN A 143 -6.07 10.59 -14.32
CA ASN A 143 -6.39 10.67 -15.74
C ASN A 143 -7.83 11.12 -16.01
N LEU A 144 -8.58 11.48 -14.94
CA LEU A 144 -9.95 12.00 -14.95
C LEU A 144 -10.82 11.46 -16.12
N PHE A 145 -10.99 10.15 -16.17
CA PHE A 145 -12.04 9.43 -16.93
C PHE A 145 -11.77 9.03 -18.40
N SER A 146 -10.54 9.09 -18.91
CA SER A 146 -10.27 8.71 -20.32
C SER A 146 -9.59 7.35 -20.54
N LEU A 147 -9.17 6.65 -19.49
CA LEU A 147 -8.60 5.29 -19.63
C LEU A 147 -9.68 4.24 -19.46
N SER A 148 -9.66 3.22 -20.31
CA SER A 148 -10.48 2.04 -20.11
C SER A 148 -10.00 1.26 -18.87
N GLU A 149 -10.87 0.43 -18.30
CA GLU A 149 -10.50 -0.52 -17.23
C GLU A 149 -9.26 -1.33 -17.61
N GLN A 150 -9.23 -1.85 -18.84
CA GLN A 150 -8.14 -2.67 -19.34
C GLN A 150 -6.82 -1.89 -19.40
N ASP A 151 -6.84 -0.62 -19.78
CA ASP A 151 -5.65 0.22 -19.82
C ASP A 151 -5.07 0.43 -18.42
N ILE A 152 -5.93 0.61 -17.41
CA ILE A 152 -5.51 0.74 -16.02
C ILE A 152 -4.90 -0.58 -15.52
N ILE A 153 -5.55 -1.72 -15.78
CA ILE A 153 -5.04 -3.05 -15.38
C ILE A 153 -3.70 -3.34 -16.06
N ASN A 154 -3.57 -3.01 -17.34
CA ASN A 154 -2.32 -3.16 -18.09
C ASN A 154 -1.21 -2.28 -17.50
N ALA A 155 -1.50 -1.01 -17.25
CA ALA A 155 -0.54 -0.08 -16.64
C ALA A 155 -0.10 -0.55 -15.25
N LEU A 156 -1.03 -0.99 -14.40
CA LEU A 156 -0.72 -1.53 -13.07
C LEU A 156 0.13 -2.80 -13.17
N SER A 157 -0.18 -3.68 -14.12
CA SER A 157 0.56 -4.91 -14.32
C SER A 157 2.03 -4.65 -14.62
N GLU A 158 2.37 -3.56 -15.30
CA GLU A 158 3.76 -3.16 -15.57
C GLU A 158 4.47 -2.53 -14.35
N LEU A 159 3.71 -2.03 -13.38
CA LEU A 159 4.21 -1.25 -12.24
C LEU A 159 4.22 -2.03 -10.91
N ILE A 160 3.69 -3.25 -10.91
CA ILE A 160 3.66 -4.16 -9.76
C ILE A 160 4.70 -5.27 -9.93
N PHE A 161 5.58 -5.38 -8.94
CA PHE A 161 6.70 -6.30 -8.94
C PHE A 161 6.55 -7.30 -7.81
N PHE A 162 6.46 -8.56 -8.21
CA PHE A 162 6.50 -9.71 -7.30
C PHE A 162 7.90 -10.34 -7.22
N GLU A 163 8.83 -9.89 -8.07
CA GLU A 163 10.23 -10.35 -8.14
C GLU A 163 11.17 -9.13 -8.29
N PRO A 164 12.29 -9.05 -7.55
CA PRO A 164 13.21 -7.90 -7.59
C PRO A 164 13.90 -7.68 -8.95
N GLU A 165 14.16 -8.74 -9.72
CA GLU A 165 14.85 -8.66 -11.02
C GLU A 165 14.05 -7.84 -12.04
N SER A 166 12.74 -8.07 -12.10
CA SER A 166 11.84 -7.31 -12.98
C SER A 166 11.77 -5.83 -12.57
N PHE A 167 11.82 -5.54 -11.27
CA PHE A 167 11.86 -4.17 -10.76
C PHE A 167 13.13 -3.45 -11.23
N ILE A 168 14.31 -4.04 -11.00
CA ILE A 168 15.59 -3.46 -11.42
C ILE A 168 15.61 -3.20 -12.92
N SER A 169 15.09 -4.13 -13.71
CA SER A 169 14.99 -4.01 -15.17
C SER A 169 14.10 -2.84 -15.58
N LEU A 170 12.93 -2.66 -14.95
CA LEU A 170 12.08 -1.50 -15.23
C LEU A 170 12.82 -0.20 -14.93
N VAL A 171 13.41 -0.05 -13.75
CA VAL A 171 14.03 1.24 -13.40
C VAL A 171 15.18 1.56 -14.33
N ARG A 172 16.05 0.59 -14.63
CA ARG A 172 17.18 0.82 -15.53
C ARG A 172 16.73 1.17 -16.95
N TYR A 173 15.91 0.31 -17.58
CA TYR A 173 15.62 0.43 -19.01
C TYR A 173 14.47 1.38 -19.32
N GLN A 174 13.48 1.51 -18.44
CA GLN A 174 12.31 2.36 -18.70
C GLN A 174 12.43 3.72 -18.03
N LEU A 175 12.90 3.78 -16.77
CA LEU A 175 12.93 5.04 -16.04
C LEU A 175 14.19 5.84 -16.35
N LEU A 176 15.37 5.23 -16.28
CA LEU A 176 16.64 5.93 -16.52
C LEU A 176 16.90 6.12 -18.01
N GLU A 177 16.94 5.06 -18.80
CA GLU A 177 17.34 5.15 -20.22
C GLU A 177 16.29 5.89 -21.08
N LYS A 178 14.99 5.70 -20.81
CA LYS A 178 13.93 6.40 -21.56
C LYS A 178 13.41 7.66 -20.90
N SER A 179 13.96 8.05 -19.74
CA SER A 179 13.52 9.24 -18.99
C SER A 179 11.99 9.28 -18.76
N LYS A 180 11.38 8.11 -18.49
CA LYS A 180 9.93 8.00 -18.28
C LYS A 180 9.63 8.17 -16.80
N TRP A 181 8.82 9.16 -16.44
CA TRP A 181 8.27 9.28 -15.10
C TRP A 181 7.05 8.37 -14.93
N VAL A 182 6.92 7.70 -13.78
CA VAL A 182 5.78 6.83 -13.45
C VAL A 182 5.10 7.25 -12.14
N PRO A 183 3.77 7.11 -12.05
CA PRO A 183 3.01 7.60 -10.90
C PRO A 183 3.24 6.78 -9.63
N VAL A 184 3.31 5.46 -9.77
CA VAL A 184 3.40 4.53 -8.66
C VAL A 184 4.16 3.29 -9.07
N ILE A 185 4.93 2.72 -8.14
CA ILE A 185 5.57 1.41 -8.27
C ILE A 185 5.27 0.64 -6.98
N ILE A 186 4.86 -0.61 -7.10
CA ILE A 186 4.60 -1.50 -5.97
C ILE A 186 5.61 -2.65 -5.99
N LEU A 187 6.41 -2.78 -4.94
CA LEU A 187 7.19 -3.98 -4.67
C LEU A 187 6.46 -4.78 -3.59
N ASP A 188 5.88 -5.91 -3.98
CA ASP A 188 5.14 -6.77 -3.07
C ASP A 188 6.08 -7.71 -2.29
N ASP A 189 5.78 -7.89 -1.01
CA ASP A 189 6.41 -8.81 -0.08
C ASP A 189 7.95 -8.70 -0.05
N VAL A 190 8.44 -7.46 0.03
CA VAL A 190 9.88 -7.13 0.00
C VAL A 190 10.68 -7.92 1.03
N GLY A 191 10.12 -8.19 2.21
CA GLY A 191 10.79 -8.98 3.24
C GLY A 191 11.02 -10.44 2.86
N ALA A 192 10.12 -11.04 2.07
CA ALA A 192 10.30 -12.39 1.54
C ALA A 192 11.10 -12.38 0.24
N GLN A 193 10.95 -11.34 -0.58
CA GLN A 193 11.58 -11.21 -1.89
C GLN A 193 13.05 -10.85 -1.80
N ILE A 194 13.37 -9.90 -0.92
CA ILE A 194 14.71 -9.35 -0.73
C ILE A 194 15.16 -9.78 0.66
N SER A 195 15.70 -10.99 0.75
CA SER A 195 16.19 -11.49 2.04
C SER A 195 17.36 -10.64 2.52
N LYS A 196 17.37 -10.34 3.82
CA LYS A 196 18.51 -9.71 4.53
C LYS A 196 19.86 -10.41 4.32
N TYR A 197 19.86 -11.65 3.81
CA TYR A 197 21.05 -12.44 3.51
C TYR A 197 21.47 -12.43 2.03
N TRP A 198 20.84 -11.62 1.16
CA TRP A 198 21.19 -11.56 -0.27
C TRP A 198 22.63 -11.12 -0.54
N ILE A 199 23.23 -10.34 0.38
CA ILE A 199 24.67 -10.03 0.36
C ILE A 199 25.53 -11.31 0.38
N HIS A 200 25.07 -12.38 1.05
CA HIS A 200 25.78 -13.66 1.13
C HIS A 200 25.51 -14.59 -0.06
N ILE A 201 24.53 -14.27 -0.91
CA ILE A 201 24.18 -15.07 -2.10
C ILE A 201 24.99 -14.60 -3.33
N GLY A 202 25.82 -13.56 -3.19
CA GLY A 202 26.74 -13.10 -4.24
C GLY A 202 26.05 -12.44 -5.45
N GLU A 203 24.78 -12.04 -5.29
CA GLU A 203 24.04 -11.45 -6.39
C GLU A 203 24.42 -9.98 -6.61
N LYS A 204 25.07 -9.71 -7.75
CA LYS A 204 25.47 -8.38 -8.24
C LYS A 204 24.32 -7.37 -8.30
N TYR A 205 23.07 -7.80 -8.19
CA TYR A 205 21.88 -6.96 -8.22
C TYR A 205 21.78 -5.98 -7.05
N TRP A 206 22.50 -6.19 -5.93
CA TRP A 206 22.39 -5.35 -4.74
C TRP A 206 23.01 -3.96 -4.88
N SER A 207 24.21 -3.87 -5.47
CA SER A 207 24.84 -2.58 -5.78
C SER A 207 24.04 -1.80 -6.81
N HIS A 208 23.48 -2.50 -7.80
CA HIS A 208 22.60 -1.90 -8.80
C HIS A 208 21.28 -1.42 -8.19
N LEU A 209 20.64 -2.20 -7.33
CA LEU A 209 19.40 -1.80 -6.67
C LEU A 209 19.59 -0.47 -5.90
N PHE A 210 20.66 -0.29 -5.14
CA PHE A 210 20.86 0.95 -4.40
C PHE A 210 21.21 2.15 -5.27
N SER A 211 22.08 1.97 -6.25
CA SER A 211 22.35 3.01 -7.26
C SER A 211 21.04 3.45 -7.93
N VAL A 212 20.16 2.50 -8.20
CA VAL A 212 18.86 2.74 -8.82
C VAL A 212 17.84 3.38 -7.87
N LEU A 213 17.84 3.01 -6.59
CA LEU A 213 16.91 3.55 -5.58
C LEU A 213 17.12 5.04 -5.32
N ASP A 214 18.36 5.52 -5.39
CA ASP A 214 18.64 6.96 -5.26
C ASP A 214 18.03 7.76 -6.41
N HIS A 215 18.13 7.24 -7.64
CA HIS A 215 17.52 7.86 -8.81
C HIS A 215 16.00 7.67 -8.89
N LEU A 216 15.46 6.62 -8.26
CA LEU A 216 14.03 6.30 -8.32
C LEU A 216 13.15 7.47 -7.85
N LYS A 217 13.64 8.28 -6.91
CA LYS A 217 12.94 9.44 -6.37
C LYS A 217 12.62 10.50 -7.44
N ASP A 218 13.45 10.58 -8.47
CA ASP A 218 13.26 11.54 -9.57
C ASP A 218 12.26 11.03 -10.62
N TRP A 219 12.11 9.70 -10.73
CA TRP A 219 11.33 9.06 -11.79
C TRP A 219 10.04 8.38 -11.32
N CYS A 220 9.77 8.37 -10.01
CA CYS A 220 8.60 7.74 -9.42
C CYS A 220 7.89 8.67 -8.44
N GLY A 221 6.58 8.86 -8.63
CA GLY A 221 5.75 9.63 -7.70
C GLY A 221 5.63 8.96 -6.32
N VAL A 222 5.23 7.68 -6.29
CA VAL A 222 5.08 6.91 -5.06
C VAL A 222 5.69 5.51 -5.18
N LEU A 223 6.62 5.19 -4.29
CA LEU A 223 7.13 3.82 -4.12
C LEU A 223 6.38 3.15 -2.97
N ILE A 224 5.72 2.03 -3.24
CA ILE A 224 5.03 1.23 -2.22
C ILE A 224 5.81 -0.06 -1.98
N LEU A 225 6.17 -0.32 -0.73
CA LEU A 225 6.83 -1.54 -0.28
C LEU A 225 5.87 -2.29 0.62
N THR A 226 5.48 -3.52 0.27
CA THR A 226 4.69 -4.35 1.20
C THR A 226 5.58 -5.36 1.92
N ALA A 227 5.31 -5.63 3.20
CA ALA A 227 6.05 -6.63 3.98
C ALA A 227 5.21 -7.15 5.16
N THR A 228 5.63 -8.26 5.76
CA THR A 228 4.98 -8.79 6.98
C THR A 228 5.23 -7.92 8.21
N SER A 229 6.39 -7.28 8.27
CA SER A 229 6.76 -6.33 9.31
C SER A 229 7.70 -5.28 8.75
N PHE A 230 7.79 -4.12 9.41
CA PHE A 230 8.75 -3.10 9.01
C PHE A 230 10.19 -3.61 9.13
N SER A 231 10.50 -4.39 10.17
CA SER A 231 11.84 -4.98 10.38
C SER A 231 12.25 -5.99 9.31
N ALA A 232 11.28 -6.59 8.60
CA ALA A 232 11.55 -7.48 7.48
C ALA A 232 12.07 -6.74 6.23
N ILE A 233 11.78 -5.43 6.11
CA ILE A 233 12.28 -4.61 5.01
C ILE A 233 13.80 -4.37 5.20
N PRO A 234 14.62 -4.58 4.15
CA PRO A 234 16.05 -4.27 4.20
C PRO A 234 16.34 -2.86 4.73
N SER A 235 17.37 -2.70 5.56
CA SER A 235 17.67 -1.44 6.27
C SER A 235 17.72 -0.22 5.35
N ARG A 236 18.43 -0.33 4.23
CA ARG A 236 18.55 0.74 3.24
C ARG A 236 17.21 1.13 2.59
N LEU A 237 16.32 0.17 2.36
CA LEU A 237 14.97 0.46 1.88
C LEU A 237 14.14 1.12 2.99
N ARG A 238 14.29 0.71 4.26
CA ARG A 238 13.66 1.41 5.39
C ARG A 238 14.15 2.85 5.54
N ASP A 239 15.39 3.13 5.16
CA ASP A 239 15.98 4.46 5.29
C ASP A 239 15.33 5.50 4.37
N ILE A 240 14.82 5.06 3.23
CA ILE A 240 14.12 5.92 2.28
C ILE A 240 12.61 6.00 2.51
N VAL A 241 12.05 5.20 3.43
CA VAL A 241 10.61 5.23 3.76
C VAL A 241 10.23 6.51 4.46
N ASP A 242 9.24 7.23 3.93
CA ASP A 242 8.69 8.44 4.53
C ASP A 242 7.52 8.12 5.47
N VAL A 243 6.67 7.18 5.05
CA VAL A 243 5.41 6.82 5.73
C VAL A 243 5.33 5.31 5.92
N VAL A 244 4.93 4.89 7.11
CA VAL A 244 4.62 3.49 7.42
C VAL A 244 3.13 3.35 7.62
N ILE A 245 2.51 2.38 6.97
CA ILE A 245 1.11 2.00 7.13
C ILE A 245 1.08 0.64 7.83
N GLU A 246 0.56 0.59 9.04
CA GLU A 246 0.22 -0.67 9.71
C GLU A 246 -1.16 -1.12 9.25
N ALA A 247 -1.22 -2.35 8.73
CA ALA A 247 -2.44 -2.99 8.31
C ALA A 247 -2.82 -4.12 9.28
N SER A 248 -4.05 -4.09 9.77
CA SER A 248 -4.64 -5.06 10.68
C SER A 248 -6.07 -5.36 10.28
N GLU A 249 -6.51 -6.59 10.51
CA GLU A 249 -7.94 -6.92 10.49
C GLU A 249 -8.47 -6.77 11.92
N THR A 250 -9.58 -6.04 12.09
CA THR A 250 -10.17 -5.75 13.40
C THR A 250 -11.67 -6.07 13.37
N ASP A 251 -12.16 -6.69 14.44
CA ASP A 251 -13.59 -6.86 14.72
C ASP A 251 -14.08 -5.69 15.58
N VAL A 252 -15.03 -4.93 15.05
CA VAL A 252 -15.71 -3.84 15.76
C VAL A 252 -17.21 -4.07 15.68
N ASP A 253 -17.85 -4.36 16.81
CA ASP A 253 -19.29 -4.55 16.92
C ASP A 253 -19.85 -5.57 15.92
N GLY A 254 -19.09 -6.64 15.62
CA GLY A 254 -19.46 -7.69 14.67
C GLY A 254 -19.12 -7.37 13.20
N TYR A 255 -18.52 -6.20 12.94
CA TYR A 255 -17.99 -5.83 11.63
C TYR A 255 -16.49 -6.17 11.54
N ILE A 256 -16.12 -6.99 10.56
CA ILE A 256 -14.72 -7.23 10.20
C ILE A 256 -14.26 -6.09 9.29
N ILE A 257 -13.18 -5.41 9.68
CA ILE A 257 -12.66 -4.24 8.98
C ILE A 257 -11.15 -4.38 8.77
N ASP A 258 -10.69 -4.13 7.54
CA ASP A 258 -9.27 -3.89 7.28
C ASP A 258 -8.93 -2.46 7.67
N GLU A 259 -8.18 -2.31 8.76
CA GLU A 259 -7.69 -1.06 9.32
C GLU A 259 -6.29 -0.75 8.78
N PHE A 260 -6.06 0.51 8.38
CA PHE A 260 -4.79 1.01 7.90
C PHE A 260 -4.38 2.27 8.68
N ILE A 261 -3.39 2.16 9.55
CA ILE A 261 -2.92 3.27 10.38
C ILE A 261 -1.62 3.82 9.82
N PHE A 262 -1.60 5.12 9.50
CA PHE A 262 -0.48 5.80 8.88
C PHE A 262 0.39 6.47 9.94
N TYR A 263 1.69 6.30 9.85
CA TYR A 263 2.69 6.92 10.71
C TYR A 263 3.76 7.60 9.88
N ARG A 264 4.32 8.69 10.38
CA ARG A 264 5.63 9.14 9.88
C ARG A 264 6.69 8.13 10.31
N ARG A 265 7.68 7.88 9.45
CA ARG A 265 8.79 6.96 9.77
C ARG A 265 9.45 7.27 11.13
N ASP A 266 9.73 8.55 11.41
CA ASP A 266 10.37 8.99 12.66
C ASP A 266 9.53 8.72 13.91
N LYS A 267 8.21 8.58 13.76
CA LYS A 267 7.26 8.25 14.83
C LYS A 267 6.93 6.76 14.91
N TYR A 268 7.43 5.96 13.98
CA TYR A 268 7.14 4.53 13.89
C TYR A 268 8.20 3.65 14.58
N LEU A 269 9.41 4.18 14.79
CA LEU A 269 10.54 3.45 15.35
C LEU A 269 10.27 3.02 16.80
N PRO A 270 10.88 1.91 17.28
CA PRO A 270 10.58 1.31 18.59
C PRO A 270 10.68 2.28 19.78
N ASP A 271 11.60 3.24 19.72
CA ASP A 271 11.86 4.20 20.79
C ASP A 271 10.93 5.42 20.73
N ALA A 272 10.11 5.54 19.68
CA ALA A 272 9.19 6.64 19.51
C ALA A 272 7.80 6.29 20.06
N ARG A 273 7.16 7.25 20.73
CA ARG A 273 5.71 7.16 21.00
C ARG A 273 4.98 7.19 19.66
N LYS A 274 4.50 6.03 19.21
CA LYS A 274 3.70 5.89 18.00
C LYS A 274 2.54 6.86 18.04
N LYS A 275 2.57 7.84 17.13
CA LYS A 275 1.48 8.79 16.93
C LYS A 275 0.97 8.62 15.50
N PRO A 276 -0.23 8.03 15.31
CA PRO A 276 -0.89 7.99 14.02
C PRO A 276 -1.01 9.40 13.43
N MET A 277 -0.69 9.53 12.14
CA MET A 277 -0.98 10.70 11.34
C MET A 277 -2.39 10.66 10.77
N TYR A 278 -2.78 9.48 10.28
CA TYR A 278 -4.03 9.23 9.62
C TYR A 278 -4.47 7.82 9.95
N ILE A 279 -5.77 7.59 9.80
CA ILE A 279 -6.35 6.27 9.80
C ILE A 279 -7.18 6.12 8.54
N ASP A 280 -7.20 4.93 7.98
CA ASP A 280 -8.00 4.58 6.83
C ASP A 280 -8.60 3.18 7.00
N VAL A 281 -9.67 2.90 6.27
CA VAL A 281 -10.39 1.61 6.34
C VAL A 281 -10.79 1.11 4.96
N ALA A 282 -10.79 -0.21 4.81
CA ALA A 282 -11.34 -0.93 3.67
C ALA A 282 -12.19 -2.12 4.13
N PRO A 283 -13.15 -2.57 3.31
CA PRO A 283 -13.84 -3.82 3.58
C PRO A 283 -12.90 -5.01 3.33
N PRO A 284 -12.97 -6.08 4.14
CA PRO A 284 -12.15 -7.29 3.96
C PRO A 284 -12.46 -8.03 2.64
N THR A 285 -13.62 -7.75 2.05
CA THR A 285 -14.06 -8.25 0.75
C THR A 285 -13.49 -7.48 -0.43
N LEU A 286 -12.66 -6.44 -0.21
CA LEU A 286 -11.97 -5.74 -1.29
C LEU A 286 -11.10 -6.73 -2.08
N LYS A 287 -11.36 -6.86 -3.38
CA LYS A 287 -10.61 -7.75 -4.28
C LYS A 287 -9.68 -6.95 -5.19
N MET A 288 -8.54 -7.56 -5.53
CA MET A 288 -7.68 -7.07 -6.60
C MET A 288 -8.16 -7.63 -7.95
N PRO A 289 -7.80 -6.99 -9.09
CA PRO A 289 -8.12 -7.53 -10.41
C PRO A 289 -7.60 -8.94 -10.64
N ASP A 290 -8.38 -9.77 -11.32
CA ASP A 290 -8.10 -11.20 -11.51
C ASP A 290 -6.81 -11.44 -12.31
N GLU A 291 -6.51 -10.57 -13.28
CA GLU A 291 -5.28 -10.63 -14.08
C GLU A 291 -4.05 -10.41 -13.20
N ILE A 292 -4.12 -9.42 -12.31
CA ILE A 292 -3.05 -9.10 -11.36
C ILE A 292 -2.92 -10.20 -10.31
N TRP A 293 -4.04 -10.72 -9.81
CA TRP A 293 -4.08 -11.86 -8.90
C TRP A 293 -3.43 -13.11 -9.52
N LYS A 294 -3.77 -13.43 -10.78
CA LYS A 294 -3.18 -14.53 -11.52
C LYS A 294 -1.68 -14.34 -11.68
N LYS A 295 -1.23 -13.16 -12.12
CA LYS A 295 0.19 -12.82 -12.23
C LYS A 295 0.94 -12.99 -10.90
N MET A 296 0.35 -12.54 -9.79
CA MET A 296 0.91 -12.70 -8.46
C MET A 296 1.05 -14.17 -8.07
N ARG A 297 -0.01 -14.98 -8.27
CA ARG A 297 0.02 -16.42 -7.96
C ARG A 297 1.09 -17.14 -8.78
N ASP A 298 1.19 -16.84 -10.07
CA ASP A 298 2.18 -17.45 -10.96
C ASP A 298 3.61 -17.11 -10.55
N ALA A 299 3.87 -15.84 -10.21
CA ALA A 299 5.17 -15.42 -9.67
C ALA A 299 5.51 -16.14 -8.36
N ARG A 300 4.56 -16.19 -7.40
CA ARG A 300 4.75 -16.89 -6.12
C ARG A 300 5.01 -18.39 -6.33
N LYS A 301 4.30 -19.04 -7.25
CA LYS A 301 4.51 -20.46 -7.61
C LYS A 301 5.89 -20.69 -8.20
N LYS A 302 6.30 -19.86 -9.17
CA LYS A 302 7.63 -19.93 -9.80
C LYS A 302 8.76 -19.77 -8.78
N MET A 303 8.63 -18.81 -7.87
CA MET A 303 9.62 -18.62 -6.80
C MET A 303 9.64 -19.74 -5.77
N GLY A 304 8.46 -20.25 -5.40
CA GLY A 304 8.35 -21.42 -4.52
C GLY A 304 9.08 -22.61 -5.12
N GLN A 305 8.88 -22.87 -6.41
CA GLN A 305 9.58 -23.93 -7.14
C GLN A 305 11.10 -23.72 -7.17
N LYS A 306 11.57 -22.52 -7.55
CA LYS A 306 13.00 -22.19 -7.55
C LYS A 306 13.66 -22.42 -6.18
N ARG A 307 12.97 -22.05 -5.10
CA ARG A 307 13.46 -22.28 -3.72
C ARG A 307 13.54 -23.77 -3.39
N LEU A 308 12.50 -24.53 -3.74
CA LEU A 308 12.46 -25.97 -3.53
C LEU A 308 13.60 -26.68 -4.30
N ASP A 309 13.78 -26.33 -5.57
CA ASP A 309 14.84 -26.90 -6.42
C ASP A 309 16.23 -26.61 -5.84
N LYS A 310 16.44 -25.40 -5.30
CA LYS A 310 17.69 -25.02 -4.62
C LYS A 310 17.93 -25.89 -3.39
N VAL A 311 16.93 -26.06 -2.52
CA VAL A 311 17.01 -26.91 -1.31
C VAL A 311 17.30 -28.37 -1.70
N ILE A 312 16.62 -28.90 -2.71
CA ILE A 312 16.88 -30.26 -3.21
C ILE A 312 18.32 -30.39 -3.72
N SER A 313 18.81 -29.38 -4.46
CA SER A 313 20.18 -29.38 -4.98
C SER A 313 21.23 -29.33 -3.87
N GLU A 314 20.97 -28.59 -2.79
CA GLU A 314 21.84 -28.50 -1.62
C GLU A 314 21.84 -29.82 -0.85
N LEU A 315 20.68 -30.40 -0.55
CA LEU A 315 20.56 -31.72 0.10
C LEU A 315 21.30 -32.83 -0.67
N ARG A 316 21.20 -32.83 -2.00
CA ARG A 316 21.94 -33.78 -2.87
C ARG A 316 23.46 -33.58 -2.79
N LYS A 317 23.93 -32.35 -2.60
CA LYS A 317 25.37 -32.06 -2.41
C LYS A 317 25.85 -32.49 -1.02
N THR A 318 25.03 -32.33 0.02
CA THR A 318 25.36 -32.76 1.39
C THR A 318 25.42 -34.27 1.52
N HIS A 319 24.51 -35.02 0.87
CA HIS A 319 24.55 -36.49 0.82
C HIS A 319 25.63 -37.09 -0.10
N ARG A 320 26.28 -36.26 -0.93
CA ARG A 320 27.40 -36.68 -1.80
C ARG A 320 28.79 -36.43 -1.20
N LYS A 321 28.91 -35.91 0.02
CA LYS A 321 30.21 -35.90 0.72
C LYS A 321 30.42 -37.29 1.35
N PRO A 322 31.30 -38.14 0.82
CA PRO A 322 31.65 -39.39 1.50
C PRO A 322 32.37 -39.05 2.81
N SER A 323 32.06 -39.82 3.84
CA SER A 323 32.81 -39.92 5.09
C SER A 323 34.30 -40.18 4.78
N ARG A 324 35.10 -39.12 4.71
CA ARG A 324 36.57 -39.21 4.72
C ARG A 324 37.04 -38.88 6.12
N THR A 325 37.12 -39.93 6.93
CA THR A 325 37.92 -40.22 8.13
C THR A 325 37.16 -41.39 8.76
N GLU A 326 37.70 -42.60 8.86
CA GLU A 326 38.85 -42.94 9.70
C GLU A 326 39.76 -44.00 9.02
N SER A 327 41.06 -43.73 9.04
CA SER A 327 42.15 -44.68 8.81
C SER A 327 43.23 -44.37 9.81
#